data_AF-A0A2W6CER2-F1
#
_entry.id   AF-A0A2W6CER2-F1
#
_cell.length_a   1.000
_cell.length_b   1.000
_cell.length_c   1.000
_cell.angle_alpha   90.00
_cell.angle_beta   90.00
_cell.angle_gamma   90.00
#
_symmetry.space_group_name_H-M   'P 1'
#
loop_
_entity.id
_entity.type
_entity.pdbx_description
1 polymer ?
#
loop_
_entity_poly.entity_id
_entity_poly.type
_entity_poly.pdbx_seq_one_letter_code
_entity_poly.pdbx_strand_id
1 'polypeptide(L)'
;MSVDQGSPKDPVQKDLDLRTDIRRLGELLGQSLIRQEGRELFDLVERVRALTKRARTTVLEDSTDQSDVIDPRDETAEVEALLAEVDLPTSMSLVRAFSAYFHLANIAEQLHRADELLSSGPDSGWLEATVDAMAAAELPRQEIEAVVDALELRPVFTAHPTE
;
A
#
# COMPACT_ATOMS: atom_id res chain seq x y z
N MET A 1 -19.29 31.05 -5.57
CA MET A 1 -19.14 29.63 -5.18
C MET A 1 -17.79 29.51 -4.51
N SER A 2 -17.76 29.55 -3.18
CA SER A 2 -16.55 29.22 -2.43
C SER A 2 -16.33 27.72 -2.56
N VAL A 3 -15.25 27.33 -3.22
CA VAL A 3 -14.76 25.96 -3.15
C VAL A 3 -14.21 25.80 -1.75
N ASP A 4 -14.86 24.95 -0.96
CA ASP A 4 -14.39 24.50 0.33
C ASP A 4 -13.11 23.69 0.09
N GLN A 5 -11.97 24.38 0.08
CA GLN A 5 -10.65 23.76 0.02
C GLN A 5 -10.38 23.21 1.41
N GLY A 6 -10.83 21.98 1.64
CA GLY A 6 -10.66 21.28 2.91
C GLY A 6 -9.21 21.32 3.36
N SER A 7 -8.98 21.78 4.59
CA SER A 7 -7.66 21.85 5.20
C SER A 7 -6.89 20.54 5.01
N PRO A 8 -5.57 20.56 4.76
CA PRO A 8 -4.78 19.36 4.56
C PRO A 8 -4.96 18.42 5.75
N LYS A 9 -5.51 17.23 5.50
CA LYS A 9 -5.74 16.21 6.54
C LYS A 9 -4.42 15.82 7.18
N ASP A 10 -4.43 15.68 8.50
CA ASP A 10 -3.32 15.14 9.30
C ASP A 10 -2.86 13.78 8.71
N PRO A 11 -1.55 13.55 8.51
CA PRO A 11 -1.02 12.28 8.01
C PRO A 11 -1.53 11.05 8.79
N VAL A 12 -1.81 11.18 10.10
CA VAL A 12 -2.41 10.11 10.89
C VAL A 12 -3.85 9.83 10.44
N GLN A 13 -4.64 10.88 10.18
CA GLN A 13 -6.01 10.73 9.71
C GLN A 13 -6.07 10.10 8.31
N LYS A 14 -5.10 10.43 7.44
CA LYS A 14 -4.98 9.85 6.10
C LYS A 14 -4.70 8.35 6.13
N ASP A 15 -3.76 7.90 6.96
CA ASP A 15 -3.51 6.46 7.16
C ASP A 15 -4.75 5.73 7.71
N LEU A 16 -5.50 6.37 8.62
CA LEU A 16 -6.78 5.83 9.12
C LEU A 16 -7.85 5.73 8.02
N ASP A 17 -7.96 6.73 7.15
CA ASP A 17 -8.88 6.73 6.01
C ASP A 17 -8.52 5.60 5.03
N LEU A 18 -7.23 5.47 4.66
CA LEU A 18 -6.74 4.39 3.79
C LEU A 18 -7.03 3.00 4.38
N ARG A 19 -6.73 2.78 5.67
CA ARG A 19 -7.03 1.51 6.35
C ARG A 19 -8.52 1.20 6.36
N THR A 20 -9.35 2.22 6.52
CA THR A 20 -10.82 2.08 6.48
C THR A 20 -11.30 1.63 5.11
N ASP A 21 -10.75 2.21 4.04
CA ASP A 21 -11.10 1.85 2.67
C ASP A 21 -10.61 0.44 2.31
N ILE A 22 -9.38 0.08 2.67
CA ILE A 22 -8.85 -1.28 2.47
C ILE A 22 -9.72 -2.30 3.20
N ARG A 23 -10.14 -2.02 4.44
CA ARG A 23 -11.04 -2.92 5.19
C ARG A 23 -12.37 -3.09 4.48
N ARG A 24 -12.97 -1.99 4.00
CA ARG A 24 -14.25 -2.03 3.28
C ARG A 24 -14.14 -2.82 1.97
N LEU A 25 -13.09 -2.61 1.19
CA LEU A 25 -12.83 -3.38 -0.03
C LEU A 25 -12.63 -4.86 0.28
N GLY A 26 -11.91 -5.19 1.35
CA GLY A 26 -11.72 -6.56 1.81
C GLY A 26 -13.03 -7.25 2.23
N GLU A 27 -13.94 -6.53 2.89
CA GLU A 27 -15.27 -7.03 3.24
C GLU A 27 -16.11 -7.32 1.99
N LEU A 28 -16.11 -6.41 1.01
CA LEU A 28 -16.83 -6.60 -0.26
C LEU A 28 -16.28 -7.75 -1.09
N LEU A 29 -14.95 -7.92 -1.10
CA LEU A 29 -14.30 -9.07 -1.72
C LEU A 29 -14.68 -10.36 -1.00
N GLY A 30 -14.67 -10.38 0.34
CA GLY A 30 -15.09 -11.54 1.13
C GLY A 30 -16.53 -11.97 0.82
N GLN A 31 -17.45 -11.02 0.73
CA GLN A 31 -18.83 -11.31 0.29
C GLN A 31 -18.90 -11.85 -1.14
N SER A 32 -18.02 -11.38 -2.03
CA SER A 32 -17.97 -11.86 -3.41
C SER A 32 -17.40 -13.28 -3.50
N LEU A 33 -16.37 -13.59 -2.73
CA LEU A 33 -15.82 -14.95 -2.58
C LEU A 33 -16.89 -15.91 -2.09
N ILE A 34 -17.64 -15.54 -1.04
CA ILE A 34 -18.73 -16.38 -0.51
C ILE A 34 -19.78 -16.67 -1.60
N ARG A 35 -20.13 -15.67 -2.42
CA ARG A 35 -21.13 -15.84 -3.48
C ARG A 35 -20.64 -16.67 -4.67
N GLN A 36 -19.37 -16.55 -5.04
CA GLN A 36 -18.84 -17.12 -6.29
C GLN A 36 -18.16 -18.47 -6.08
N GLU A 37 -17.40 -18.60 -4.99
CA GLU A 37 -16.53 -19.76 -4.71
C GLU A 37 -17.00 -20.53 -3.46
N GLY A 38 -17.96 -19.97 -2.71
CA GLY A 38 -18.54 -20.60 -1.53
C GLY A 38 -17.87 -20.18 -0.22
N ARG A 39 -18.52 -20.58 0.89
CA ARG A 39 -18.11 -20.18 2.24
C ARG A 39 -16.81 -20.86 2.68
N GLU A 40 -16.59 -22.10 2.25
CA GLU A 40 -15.41 -22.90 2.61
C GLU A 40 -14.11 -22.23 2.15
N LEU A 41 -14.06 -21.72 0.91
CA LEU A 41 -12.89 -20.98 0.42
C LEU A 41 -12.65 -19.71 1.23
N PHE A 42 -13.71 -18.95 1.54
CA PHE A 42 -13.59 -17.74 2.34
C PHE A 42 -13.03 -18.04 3.74
N ASP A 43 -13.54 -19.08 4.41
CA ASP A 43 -13.06 -19.48 5.73
C ASP A 43 -11.60 -19.94 5.68
N LEU A 44 -11.18 -20.64 4.61
CA LEU A 44 -9.78 -21.01 4.40
C LEU A 44 -8.88 -19.77 4.21
N VAL A 45 -9.30 -18.80 3.39
CA VAL A 45 -8.57 -17.53 3.20
C VAL A 45 -8.39 -16.81 4.53
N GLU A 46 -9.46 -16.68 5.32
CA GLU A 46 -9.40 -16.02 6.62
C GLU A 46 -8.53 -16.77 7.62
N ARG A 47 -8.55 -18.11 7.60
CA ARG A 47 -7.67 -18.93 8.43
C ARG A 47 -6.21 -18.70 8.08
N VAL A 48 -5.85 -18.74 6.79
CA VAL A 48 -4.47 -18.47 6.33
C VAL A 48 -4.04 -17.05 6.70
N ARG A 49 -4.93 -16.04 6.52
CA ARG A 49 -4.65 -14.65 6.88
C ARG A 49 -4.40 -14.48 8.38
N ALA A 50 -5.21 -15.12 9.23
CA ALA A 50 -5.08 -15.06 10.67
C ALA A 50 -3.81 -15.74 11.19
N LEU A 51 -3.42 -16.88 10.62
CA LEU A 51 -2.19 -17.58 10.97
C LEU A 51 -0.95 -16.78 10.53
N THR A 52 -0.94 -16.28 9.29
CA THR A 52 0.17 -15.48 8.77
C THR A 52 0.37 -14.19 9.57
N LYS A 53 -0.74 -13.56 10.00
CA LYS A 53 -0.68 -12.36 10.85
C LYS A 53 -0.07 -12.66 12.23
N ARG A 54 -0.46 -13.77 12.86
CA ARG A 54 0.09 -14.20 14.16
C ARG A 54 1.59 -14.47 14.06
N ALA A 55 1.99 -15.31 13.10
CA ALA A 55 3.40 -15.62 12.84
C ALA A 55 4.25 -14.35 12.62
N ARG A 56 3.69 -13.34 11.93
CA ARG A 56 4.38 -12.05 11.72
C ARG A 56 4.49 -11.21 13.00
N THR A 57 3.46 -11.19 13.85
CA THR A 57 3.46 -10.44 15.12
C THR A 57 4.47 -11.02 16.10
N THR A 58 4.50 -12.35 16.27
CA THR A 58 5.42 -13.06 17.17
C THR A 58 6.90 -12.76 16.85
N VAL A 59 7.26 -12.73 15.55
CA VAL A 59 8.61 -12.38 15.09
C VAL A 59 9.02 -10.94 15.44
N LEU A 60 8.05 -10.01 15.50
CA LEU A 60 8.32 -8.60 15.83
C LEU A 60 8.45 -8.36 17.34
N GLU A 61 7.74 -9.13 18.17
CA GLU A 61 7.74 -9.02 19.63
C GLU A 61 8.99 -9.65 20.27
N ASP A 62 9.52 -10.73 19.69
CA ASP A 62 10.79 -11.39 20.08
C ASP A 62 12.04 -10.47 19.97
N SER A 63 11.87 -9.28 19.39
CA SER A 63 12.92 -8.25 19.31
C SER A 63 12.98 -7.35 20.56
N THR A 64 12.05 -7.47 21.52
CA THR A 64 11.89 -6.46 22.60
C THR A 64 11.76 -6.96 24.04
N ASP A 65 11.42 -8.21 24.35
CA ASP A 65 11.55 -8.70 25.74
C ASP A 65 11.49 -10.23 25.82
N GLN A 66 12.45 -10.84 26.54
CA GLN A 66 12.50 -12.27 26.81
C GLN A 66 11.63 -12.60 28.03
N SER A 67 10.36 -12.93 27.82
CA SER A 67 9.61 -13.77 28.77
C SER A 67 8.34 -14.31 28.12
N ASP A 68 8.24 -15.64 28.06
CA ASP A 68 7.22 -16.48 27.42
C ASP A 68 7.48 -16.79 25.93
N VAL A 69 8.46 -17.67 25.70
CA VAL A 69 8.84 -18.18 24.36
C VAL A 69 7.70 -19.03 23.79
N ILE A 70 6.83 -18.41 23.00
CA ILE A 70 6.12 -19.10 21.93
C ILE A 70 7.13 -19.18 20.77
N ASP A 71 7.64 -20.37 20.44
CA ASP A 71 8.65 -20.51 19.38
C ASP A 71 8.07 -20.00 18.03
N PRO A 72 8.62 -18.93 17.42
CA PRO A 72 8.12 -18.40 16.14
C PRO A 72 8.13 -19.44 15.00
N ARG A 73 8.89 -20.53 15.17
CA ARG A 73 8.91 -21.67 14.25
C ARG A 73 7.62 -22.48 14.27
N ASP A 74 6.87 -22.48 15.37
CA ASP A 74 5.66 -23.29 15.54
C ASP A 74 4.47 -22.71 14.76
N GLU A 75 4.30 -21.39 14.75
CA GLU A 75 3.20 -20.73 14.03
C GLU A 75 3.39 -20.73 12.51
N THR A 76 4.64 -20.63 12.04
CA THR A 76 4.96 -20.75 10.61
C THR A 76 4.72 -22.19 10.13
N ALA A 77 5.05 -23.19 10.96
CA ALA A 77 4.78 -24.59 10.69
C ALA A 77 3.27 -24.89 10.60
N GLU A 78 2.43 -24.19 11.37
CA GLU A 78 0.97 -24.35 11.28
C GLU A 78 0.41 -23.90 9.91
N VAL A 79 0.94 -22.80 9.35
CA VAL A 79 0.58 -22.35 7.99
C VAL A 79 1.04 -23.38 6.96
N GLU A 80 2.28 -23.85 7.07
CA GLU A 80 2.83 -24.84 6.14
C GLU A 80 2.04 -26.15 6.15
N ALA A 81 1.69 -26.65 7.35
CA ALA A 81 0.88 -27.85 7.52
C ALA A 81 -0.51 -27.68 6.91
N LEU A 82 -1.17 -26.54 7.15
CA LEU A 82 -2.46 -26.23 6.56
C LEU A 82 -2.38 -26.24 5.03
N LEU A 83 -1.39 -25.56 4.45
CA LEU A 83 -1.24 -25.45 3.00
C LEU A 83 -0.85 -26.78 2.34
N ALA A 84 -0.12 -27.64 3.05
CA ALA A 84 0.25 -28.97 2.56
C ALA A 84 -0.96 -29.90 2.34
N GLU A 85 -2.08 -29.65 3.02
CA GLU A 85 -3.33 -30.41 2.89
C GLU A 85 -4.27 -29.86 1.79
N VAL A 86 -3.98 -28.68 1.23
CA VAL A 86 -4.85 -28.04 0.22
C VAL A 86 -4.60 -28.66 -1.15
N ASP A 87 -5.66 -29.10 -1.81
CA ASP A 87 -5.56 -29.63 -3.18
C ASP A 87 -5.19 -28.54 -4.20
N LEU A 88 -4.76 -28.97 -5.39
CA LEU A 88 -4.30 -28.05 -6.43
C LEU A 88 -5.39 -27.05 -6.89
N PRO A 89 -6.64 -27.47 -7.17
CA PRO A 89 -7.72 -26.53 -7.53
C PRO A 89 -7.98 -25.47 -6.45
N THR A 90 -8.06 -25.88 -5.18
CA THR A 90 -8.29 -24.96 -4.06
C THR A 90 -7.10 -24.04 -3.87
N SER A 91 -5.88 -24.54 -4.05
CA SER A 91 -4.65 -23.73 -4.01
C SER A 91 -4.67 -22.63 -5.07
N MET A 92 -5.11 -22.94 -6.30
CA MET A 92 -5.26 -21.92 -7.34
C MET A 92 -6.32 -20.87 -6.97
N SER A 93 -7.45 -21.29 -6.40
CA SER A 93 -8.49 -20.35 -5.93
C SER A 93 -7.99 -19.48 -4.77
N LEU A 94 -7.19 -20.05 -3.86
CA LEU A 94 -6.58 -19.34 -2.75
C LEU A 94 -5.60 -18.27 -3.25
N VAL A 95 -4.72 -18.62 -4.20
CA VAL A 95 -3.81 -17.65 -4.83
C VAL A 95 -4.59 -16.52 -5.50
N ARG A 96 -5.62 -16.83 -6.29
CA ARG A 96 -6.47 -15.81 -6.93
C ARG A 96 -7.14 -14.88 -5.92
N ALA A 97 -7.63 -15.43 -4.81
CA ALA A 97 -8.22 -14.64 -3.74
C ALA A 97 -7.20 -13.66 -3.15
N PHE A 98 -6.00 -14.14 -2.78
CA PHE A 98 -4.94 -13.27 -2.25
C PHE A 98 -4.44 -12.23 -3.26
N SER A 99 -4.31 -12.60 -4.54
CA SER A 99 -4.00 -11.65 -5.61
C SER A 99 -5.06 -10.55 -5.69
N ALA A 100 -6.35 -10.89 -5.63
CA ALA A 100 -7.42 -9.91 -5.64
C ALA A 100 -7.37 -8.97 -4.41
N TYR A 101 -7.12 -9.51 -3.20
CA TYR A 101 -6.90 -8.68 -2.02
C TYR A 101 -5.72 -7.71 -2.20
N PHE A 102 -4.59 -8.19 -2.72
CA PHE A 102 -3.41 -7.38 -2.96
C PHE A 102 -3.65 -6.28 -4.00
N HIS A 103 -4.29 -6.60 -5.12
CA HIS A 103 -4.65 -5.60 -6.13
C HIS A 103 -5.59 -4.53 -5.56
N LEU A 104 -6.58 -4.89 -4.75
CA LEU A 104 -7.47 -3.92 -4.10
C LEU A 104 -6.71 -3.00 -3.13
N ALA A 105 -5.80 -3.56 -2.33
CA ALA A 105 -4.97 -2.75 -1.43
C ALA A 105 -4.08 -1.77 -2.21
N ASN A 106 -3.44 -2.24 -3.28
CA ASN A 106 -2.60 -1.40 -4.14
C ASN A 106 -3.39 -0.29 -4.81
N ILE A 107 -4.58 -0.60 -5.35
CA ILE A 107 -5.44 0.41 -5.99
C ILE A 107 -5.89 1.45 -4.97
N ALA A 108 -6.25 1.02 -3.75
CA ALA A 108 -6.62 1.94 -2.68
C ALA A 108 -5.45 2.87 -2.30
N GLU A 109 -4.24 2.34 -2.15
CA GLU A 109 -3.04 3.14 -1.88
C GLU A 109 -2.75 4.11 -3.03
N GLN A 110 -2.82 3.65 -4.28
CA GLN A 110 -2.60 4.48 -5.46
C GLN A 110 -3.61 5.61 -5.57
N LEU A 111 -4.89 5.34 -5.30
CA LEU A 111 -5.94 6.36 -5.27
C LEU A 111 -5.68 7.38 -4.17
N HIS A 112 -5.28 6.92 -2.98
CA HIS A 112 -4.97 7.82 -1.87
C HIS A 112 -3.74 8.69 -2.20
N ARG A 113 -2.68 8.10 -2.75
CA ARG A 113 -1.50 8.85 -3.20
C ARG A 113 -1.83 9.85 -4.31
N ALA A 114 -2.71 9.48 -5.25
CA ALA A 114 -3.16 10.39 -6.29
C ALA A 114 -3.99 11.55 -5.71
N ASP A 115 -4.90 11.26 -4.79
CA ASP A 115 -5.68 12.28 -4.08
C ASP A 115 -4.79 13.20 -3.25
N GLU A 116 -3.74 12.68 -2.62
CA GLU A 116 -2.73 13.48 -1.92
C GLU A 116 -1.99 14.43 -2.87
N LEU A 117 -1.56 13.95 -4.03
CA LEU A 117 -0.88 14.77 -5.03
C LEU A 117 -1.80 15.87 -5.57
N LEU A 118 -3.10 15.58 -5.76
CA LEU A 118 -4.09 16.54 -6.27
C LEU A 118 -4.56 17.53 -5.19
N SER A 119 -4.78 17.04 -3.96
CA SER A 119 -5.26 17.83 -2.81
C SER A 119 -4.17 18.71 -2.21
N SER A 120 -2.89 18.43 -2.48
CA SER A 120 -1.79 19.33 -2.14
C SER A 120 -1.77 20.61 -2.98
N GLY A 121 -2.69 20.74 -3.95
CA GLY A 121 -2.80 21.89 -4.84
C GLY A 121 -1.59 22.01 -5.80
N PRO A 122 -1.62 22.97 -6.75
CA PRO A 122 -0.44 23.36 -7.52
C PRO A 122 0.76 23.73 -6.61
N ASP A 123 0.44 24.18 -5.39
CA ASP A 123 1.36 24.72 -4.38
C ASP A 123 1.97 23.63 -3.48
N SER A 124 1.98 22.35 -3.86
CA SER A 124 2.99 21.43 -3.31
C SER A 124 4.40 21.88 -3.67
N GLY A 125 4.52 22.86 -4.58
CA GLY A 125 5.31 24.07 -4.34
C GLY A 125 6.80 23.86 -4.40
N TRP A 126 7.31 22.65 -4.61
CA TRP A 126 8.75 22.43 -4.72
C TRP A 126 9.38 23.24 -5.86
N LEU A 127 8.69 23.42 -6.98
CA LEU A 127 9.16 24.23 -8.10
C LEU A 127 8.97 25.72 -7.81
N GLU A 128 7.81 26.14 -7.31
CA GLU A 128 7.57 27.53 -6.92
C GLU A 128 8.47 27.97 -5.76
N ALA A 129 8.61 27.18 -4.70
CA ALA A 129 9.57 27.36 -3.62
C ALA A 129 11.02 27.32 -4.09
N THR A 130 11.35 26.53 -5.10
CA THR A 130 12.68 26.60 -5.72
C THR A 130 12.85 27.93 -6.45
N VAL A 131 11.85 28.38 -7.22
CA VAL A 131 11.87 29.68 -7.89
C VAL A 131 11.95 30.83 -6.87
N ASP A 132 11.18 30.77 -5.78
CA ASP A 132 11.20 31.75 -4.69
C ASP A 132 12.55 31.74 -3.96
N ALA A 133 13.13 30.57 -3.72
CA ALA A 133 14.47 30.45 -3.13
C ALA A 133 15.55 31.03 -4.06
N MET A 134 15.44 30.81 -5.37
CA MET A 134 16.34 31.39 -6.37
C MET A 134 16.20 32.92 -6.45
N ALA A 135 14.96 33.43 -6.36
CA ALA A 135 14.69 34.86 -6.31
C ALA A 135 15.23 35.50 -5.01
N ALA A 136 15.04 34.84 -3.86
CA ALA A 136 15.55 35.28 -2.56
C ALA A 136 17.08 35.24 -2.47
N ALA A 137 17.73 34.35 -3.21
CA ALA A 137 19.19 34.27 -3.33
C ALA A 137 19.79 35.30 -4.31
N GLU A 138 18.95 36.11 -4.96
CA GLU A 138 19.36 37.17 -5.91
C GLU A 138 20.27 36.66 -7.03
N LEU A 139 20.03 35.44 -7.52
CA LEU A 139 20.85 34.83 -8.57
C LEU A 139 20.81 35.65 -9.87
N PRO A 140 21.93 35.81 -10.59
CA PRO A 140 21.95 36.48 -11.88
C PRO A 140 21.05 35.75 -12.89
N ARG A 141 20.23 36.51 -13.63
CA ARG A 141 19.35 35.97 -14.69
C ARG A 141 20.05 34.99 -15.64
N GLN A 142 21.29 35.30 -16.03
CA GLN A 142 22.06 34.47 -16.96
C GLN A 142 22.40 33.09 -16.39
N GLU A 143 22.57 32.96 -15.06
CA GLU A 143 22.79 31.65 -14.43
C GLU A 143 21.51 30.82 -14.42
N ILE A 144 20.37 31.46 -14.16
CA ILE A 144 19.05 30.81 -14.21
C ILE A 144 18.75 30.33 -15.63
N GLU A 145 18.96 31.19 -16.63
CA GLU A 145 18.78 30.86 -18.04
C GLU A 145 19.66 29.67 -18.46
N ALA A 146 20.93 29.67 -18.08
CA ALA A 146 21.84 28.55 -18.39
C ALA A 146 21.39 27.22 -17.77
N VAL A 147 20.84 27.23 -16.55
CA VAL A 147 20.34 26.01 -15.89
C VAL A 147 19.07 25.51 -16.55
N VAL A 148 18.13 26.40 -16.88
CA VAL A 148 16.87 26.03 -17.54
C VAL A 148 17.13 25.50 -18.95
N ASP A 149 18.03 26.13 -19.71
CA ASP A 149 18.39 25.71 -21.06
C ASP A 149 19.09 24.33 -21.09
N ALA A 150 19.76 23.96 -19.99
CA ALA A 150 20.43 22.67 -19.84
C ALA A 150 19.54 21.57 -19.22
N LEU A 151 18.35 21.91 -18.73
CA LEU A 151 17.48 20.96 -18.03
C LEU A 151 16.88 19.95 -19.01
N GLU A 152 17.14 18.67 -18.75
CA GLU A 152 16.60 17.57 -19.56
C GLU A 152 16.09 16.42 -18.69
N LEU A 153 14.86 15.99 -18.94
CA LEU A 153 14.25 14.81 -18.32
C LEU A 153 13.89 13.80 -19.42
N ARG A 154 14.47 12.60 -19.34
CA ARG A 154 14.19 11.49 -20.27
C ARG A 154 13.73 10.24 -19.51
N PRO A 155 12.41 10.09 -19.26
CA PRO A 155 11.90 8.85 -18.69
C PRO A 155 12.13 7.69 -19.66
N VAL A 156 12.73 6.60 -19.19
CA VAL A 156 12.93 5.36 -19.96
C VAL A 156 12.02 4.30 -19.38
N PHE A 157 11.02 3.89 -20.16
CA PHE A 157 10.13 2.80 -19.78
C PHE A 157 10.81 1.46 -20.07
N THR A 158 10.84 0.59 -19.06
CA THR A 158 11.37 -0.76 -19.17
C THR A 158 10.23 -1.77 -19.11
N ALA A 159 10.46 -2.97 -19.61
CA ALA A 159 9.53 -4.08 -19.36
C ALA A 159 9.40 -4.35 -17.86
N HIS A 160 8.21 -4.78 -17.43
CA HIS A 160 7.99 -5.23 -16.06
C HIS A 160 8.55 -6.66 -15.91
N PRO A 161 9.38 -6.98 -14.90
CA PRO A 161 10.13 -8.24 -14.83
C PRO A 161 9.27 -9.48 -14.52
N THR A 162 8.00 -9.32 -14.20
CA THR A 162 7.13 -10.39 -13.69
C THR A 162 5.75 -10.44 -14.36
N GLU A 163 5.56 -9.74 -15.48
CA GLU A 163 4.36 -9.86 -16.34
C GLU A 163 4.62 -10.73 -17.57
#